data_AF-A0AA42J191-F1
#
_entry.id   AF-A0AA42J191-F1
#
_cell.length_a   1.000
_cell.length_b   1.000
_cell.length_c   1.000
_cell.angle_alpha   90.00
_cell.angle_beta   90.00
_cell.angle_gamma   90.00
#
_symmetry.space_group_name_H-M   'P 1'
#
loop_
_entity.id
_entity.type
_entity.pdbx_description
1 polymer ?
#
loop_
_entity_poly.entity_id
_entity_poly.type
_entity_poly.pdbx_seq_one_letter_code
_entity_poly.pdbx_strand_id
1 'polypeptide(L)'
;MIDTNLKQRGIGNPNPIKLGRCIIELERIYGIRNGGSSFRGNQYIKEEELSNNFKAPKTQRDIANDIGMTPQMLINYKKLAESSPEIQDMLETGTIKPTVALKIITSMTEEEQEKFIKQNEVAKKEANRTNRSVRKNLLMIYEY
;
A
#
# COMPACT_ATOMS: atom_id res chain seq x y z
N MET A 1 12.93 -19.20 2.46
CA MET A 1 13.86 -18.08 2.20
C MET A 1 13.18 -16.83 1.63
N ILE A 2 12.06 -16.92 0.89
CA ILE A 2 11.37 -15.74 0.33
C ILE A 2 10.61 -14.92 1.40
N ASP A 3 9.84 -15.59 2.27
CA ASP A 3 9.04 -14.94 3.32
C ASP A 3 9.88 -14.11 4.30
N THR A 4 11.04 -14.62 4.72
CA THR A 4 11.93 -13.95 5.67
C THR A 4 12.48 -12.65 5.07
N ASN A 5 12.82 -12.66 3.78
CA ASN A 5 13.33 -11.47 3.08
C ASN A 5 12.24 -10.40 2.89
N LEU A 6 10.99 -10.81 2.58
CA LEU A 6 9.82 -9.92 2.51
C LEU A 6 9.51 -9.29 3.87
N LYS A 7 9.54 -10.09 4.94
CA LYS A 7 9.28 -9.62 6.31
C LYS A 7 10.37 -8.65 6.79
N GLN A 8 11.65 -8.99 6.63
CA GLN A 8 12.75 -8.16 7.11
C GLN A 8 12.91 -6.84 6.33
N ARG A 9 12.73 -6.85 5.01
CA ARG A 9 12.94 -5.65 4.17
C ARG A 9 11.67 -4.83 3.92
N GLY A 10 10.49 -5.45 3.91
CA GLY A 10 9.21 -4.78 3.65
C GLY A 10 8.63 -4.07 4.88
N ILE A 11 8.78 -4.66 6.08
CA ILE A 11 8.22 -4.11 7.33
C ILE A 11 9.15 -3.05 7.94
N GLY A 12 10.48 -3.17 7.74
CA GLY A 12 11.47 -2.27 8.33
C GLY A 12 11.53 -0.85 7.76
N ASN A 13 10.90 -0.60 6.61
CA ASN A 13 10.81 0.75 6.01
C ASN A 13 9.52 0.88 5.16
N PRO A 14 8.35 1.08 5.79
CA PRO A 14 7.10 0.86 5.10
C PRO A 14 6.70 2.13 4.34
N ASN A 15 7.23 2.28 3.12
CA ASN A 15 6.42 2.88 2.07
C ASN A 15 5.10 2.06 2.04
N PRO A 16 3.94 2.69 2.31
CA PRO A 16 2.67 1.97 2.44
C PRO A 16 2.31 1.13 1.21
N ILE A 17 2.71 1.58 0.01
CA ILE A 17 2.49 0.86 -1.25
C ILE A 17 3.32 -0.42 -1.27
N LYS A 18 4.60 -0.33 -0.93
CA LYS A 18 5.50 -1.49 -0.91
C LYS A 18 5.03 -2.52 0.11
N LEU A 19 4.61 -2.07 1.30
CA LEU A 19 4.07 -2.94 2.32
C LEU A 19 2.77 -3.63 1.85
N GLY A 20 1.85 -2.90 1.23
CA GLY A 20 0.64 -3.47 0.64
C GLY A 20 0.93 -4.55 -0.41
N ARG A 21 1.88 -4.31 -1.32
CA ARG A 21 2.33 -5.30 -2.31
C ARG A 21 2.95 -6.54 -1.65
N CYS A 22 3.74 -6.35 -0.58
CA CYS A 22 4.29 -7.48 0.17
C CYS A 22 3.19 -8.34 0.80
N ILE A 23 2.13 -7.72 1.32
CA ILE A 23 1.00 -8.44 1.92
C ILE A 23 0.25 -9.26 0.86
N ILE A 24 -0.01 -8.67 -0.32
CA ILE A 24 -0.65 -9.37 -1.46
C ILE A 24 0.17 -10.61 -1.86
N GLU A 25 1.50 -10.45 -1.95
CA GLU A 25 2.40 -11.56 -2.29
C GLU A 25 2.45 -12.63 -1.21
N LEU A 26 2.42 -12.25 0.08
CA LEU A 26 2.34 -13.22 1.18
C LEU A 26 1.01 -14.00 1.13
N GLU A 27 -0.11 -13.33 0.90
CA GLU A 27 -1.41 -14.00 0.72
C GLU A 27 -1.38 -14.97 -0.48
N ARG A 28 -0.75 -14.58 -1.60
CA ARG A 28 -0.56 -15.43 -2.78
C ARG A 28 0.27 -16.68 -2.48
N ILE A 29 1.42 -16.52 -1.81
CA ILE A 29 2.33 -17.63 -1.44
C ILE A 29 1.63 -18.62 -0.50
N TYR A 30 0.83 -18.12 0.44
CA TYR A 30 0.09 -18.97 1.38
C TYR A 30 -1.24 -19.50 0.82
N GLY A 31 -1.60 -19.18 -0.43
CA GLY A 31 -2.83 -19.65 -1.06
C GLY A 31 -4.10 -19.05 -0.48
N ILE A 32 -4.03 -17.90 0.19
CA ILE A 32 -5.17 -17.21 0.79
C ILE A 32 -5.93 -16.48 -0.31
N ARG A 33 -7.13 -16.97 -0.65
CA ARG A 33 -8.04 -16.32 -1.61
C ARG A 33 -9.16 -15.60 -0.85
N ASN A 34 -9.44 -14.35 -1.21
CA ASN A 34 -10.58 -13.55 -0.74
C ASN A 34 -10.62 -13.17 0.76
N GLY A 35 -9.47 -12.98 1.42
CA GLY A 35 -9.41 -12.40 2.77
C GLY A 35 -10.16 -13.19 3.87
N GLY A 36 -10.46 -14.46 3.63
CA GLY A 36 -11.21 -15.29 4.56
C GLY A 36 -10.51 -15.40 5.91
N SER A 37 -11.22 -15.04 6.98
CA SER A 37 -10.80 -15.20 8.38
C SER A 37 -10.82 -16.65 8.86
N SER A 38 -11.22 -17.57 8.00
CA SER A 38 -11.41 -18.99 8.29
C SER A 38 -10.81 -19.81 7.15
N PHE A 39 -10.19 -20.93 7.49
CA PHE A 39 -9.95 -22.00 6.53
C PHE A 39 -11.31 -22.57 6.10
N ARG A 40 -11.95 -21.89 5.15
CA ARG A 40 -12.83 -22.52 4.17
C ARG A 40 -12.05 -22.61 2.88
N GLY A 41 -10.85 -23.22 2.98
CA GLY A 41 -10.27 -23.87 1.81
C GLY A 41 -11.32 -24.84 1.28
N ASN A 42 -11.40 -24.97 -0.05
CA ASN A 42 -12.30 -25.88 -0.77
C ASN A 42 -12.87 -26.98 0.13
N GLN A 43 -14.20 -27.06 0.25
CA GLN A 43 -14.92 -28.16 0.90
C GLN A 43 -14.56 -29.57 0.35
N TYR A 44 -13.69 -29.61 -0.66
CA TYR A 44 -13.15 -30.77 -1.36
C TYR A 44 -11.78 -31.23 -0.89
N ILE A 45 -11.11 -30.53 0.04
CA ILE A 45 -9.92 -31.10 0.70
C ILE A 45 -10.43 -32.11 1.72
N LYS A 46 -10.58 -33.36 1.29
CA LYS A 46 -10.91 -34.47 2.18
C LYS A 46 -9.81 -34.61 3.22
N GLU A 47 -10.20 -34.78 4.48
CA GLU A 47 -9.31 -35.08 5.62
C GLU A 47 -8.38 -36.28 5.35
N GLU A 48 -8.69 -37.10 4.36
CA GLU A 48 -7.95 -38.32 3.99
C GLU A 48 -6.68 -38.05 3.15
N GLU A 49 -6.48 -36.84 2.60
CA GLU A 49 -5.21 -36.44 1.95
C GLU A 49 -4.24 -35.72 2.93
N LEU A 50 -4.54 -35.74 4.23
CA LEU A 50 -3.72 -35.14 5.28
C LEU A 50 -2.52 -36.05 5.62
N SER A 51 -1.43 -35.93 4.86
CA SER A 51 -0.14 -36.48 5.30
C SER A 51 0.30 -35.81 6.62
N ASN A 52 1.03 -36.56 7.46
CA ASN A 52 1.46 -36.23 8.83
C ASN A 52 2.36 -34.97 9.00
N ASN A 53 2.42 -34.08 8.02
CA ASN A 53 3.19 -32.83 8.02
C ASN A 53 2.35 -31.56 7.73
N PHE A 54 1.02 -31.65 7.78
CA PHE A 54 0.16 -30.51 7.44
C PHE A 54 0.20 -29.42 8.53
N LYS A 55 1.07 -28.42 8.34
CA LYS A 55 0.90 -27.13 9.03
C LYS A 55 -0.45 -26.58 8.62
N ALA A 56 -1.26 -26.18 9.61
CA ALA A 56 -2.53 -25.52 9.36
C ALA A 56 -2.34 -24.41 8.30
N PRO A 57 -3.22 -24.35 7.29
CA PRO A 57 -3.12 -23.37 6.22
C PRO A 57 -3.22 -21.97 6.83
N LYS A 58 -2.24 -21.12 6.53
CA LYS A 58 -2.17 -19.79 7.11
C LYS A 58 -3.38 -18.96 6.70
N THR A 59 -3.92 -18.24 7.66
CA THR A 59 -5.00 -17.27 7.47
C THR A 59 -4.45 -15.84 7.41
N GLN A 60 -5.28 -14.89 7.00
CA GLN A 60 -4.92 -13.46 7.05
C GLN A 60 -4.63 -13.02 8.49
N ARG A 61 -5.30 -13.62 9.49
CA ARG A 61 -5.05 -13.35 10.91
C ARG A 61 -3.66 -13.82 11.33
N ASP A 62 -3.22 -14.97 10.82
CA ASP A 62 -1.87 -15.47 11.10
C ASP A 62 -0.79 -14.57 10.47
N ILE A 63 -1.02 -14.07 9.25
CA ILE A 63 -0.14 -13.07 8.63
C ILE A 63 -0.10 -11.79 9.48
N ALA A 64 -1.25 -11.30 9.94
CA ALA A 64 -1.35 -10.09 10.73
C ALA A 64 -0.56 -10.23 12.05
N ASN A 65 -0.76 -11.34 12.77
CA ASN A 65 -0.02 -11.66 13.99
C ASN A 65 1.48 -11.79 13.74
N ASP A 66 1.88 -12.50 12.67
CA ASP A 66 3.27 -12.71 12.27
C ASP A 66 4.05 -11.41 12.03
N ILE A 67 3.35 -10.35 11.62
CA ILE A 67 3.96 -9.05 11.28
C ILE A 67 3.60 -7.94 12.29
N GLY A 68 2.95 -8.29 13.40
CA GLY A 68 2.60 -7.35 14.47
C GLY A 68 1.56 -6.30 14.07
N MET A 69 0.62 -6.65 13.18
CA MET A 69 -0.43 -5.75 12.68
C MET A 69 -1.82 -6.32 12.94
N THR A 70 -2.84 -5.48 12.83
CA THR A 70 -4.23 -5.96 12.81
C THR A 70 -4.62 -6.41 11.40
N PRO A 71 -5.58 -7.34 11.24
CA PRO A 71 -6.11 -7.69 9.92
C PRO A 71 -6.64 -6.47 9.14
N GLN A 72 -7.21 -5.49 9.84
CA GLN A 72 -7.68 -4.24 9.24
C GLN A 72 -6.53 -3.43 8.62
N MET A 73 -5.37 -3.39 9.27
CA MET A 73 -4.19 -2.72 8.71
C MET A 73 -3.75 -3.40 7.42
N LEU A 74 -3.79 -4.74 7.34
CA LEU A 74 -3.48 -5.46 6.11
C LEU A 74 -4.40 -5.03 4.96
N ILE A 75 -5.70 -5.00 5.22
CA ILE A 75 -6.71 -4.55 4.24
C ILE A 75 -6.42 -3.11 3.78
N ASN A 76 -6.11 -2.22 4.71
CA ASN A 76 -5.83 -0.82 4.39
C ASN A 76 -4.57 -0.68 3.51
N TYR A 77 -3.49 -1.39 3.81
CA TYR A 77 -2.29 -1.36 2.98
C TYR A 77 -2.51 -1.95 1.58
N LYS A 78 -3.33 -3.01 1.47
CA LYS A 78 -3.72 -3.55 0.15
C LYS A 78 -4.49 -2.53 -0.68
N LYS A 79 -5.49 -1.86 -0.09
CA LYS A 79 -6.23 -0.77 -0.77
C LYS A 79 -5.31 0.34 -1.29
N LEU A 80 -4.29 0.70 -0.51
CA LEU A 80 -3.29 1.68 -0.94
C LEU A 80 -2.47 1.16 -2.13
N ALA A 81 -2.01 -0.10 -2.08
CA ALA A 81 -1.23 -0.71 -3.16
C ALA A 81 -2.02 -0.93 -4.46
N GLU A 82 -3.34 -1.07 -4.37
CA GLU A 82 -4.26 -1.27 -5.50
C GLU A 82 -4.85 0.05 -6.04
N SER A 83 -4.52 1.20 -5.42
CA SER A 83 -5.02 2.52 -5.84
C SER A 83 -4.41 3.01 -7.17
N SER A 84 -4.95 4.09 -7.74
CA SER A 84 -4.47 4.63 -9.02
C SER A 84 -3.00 5.07 -8.95
N PRO A 85 -2.25 5.04 -10.07
CA PRO A 85 -0.84 5.44 -10.10
C PRO A 85 -0.59 6.86 -9.56
N GLU A 86 -1.51 7.79 -9.80
CA GLU A 86 -1.42 9.18 -9.34
C GLU A 86 -1.52 9.28 -7.82
N ILE A 87 -2.44 8.53 -7.20
CA ILE A 87 -2.56 8.46 -5.74
C ILE A 87 -1.32 7.80 -5.14
N GLN A 88 -0.79 6.75 -5.80
CA GLN A 88 0.47 6.13 -5.38
C GLN A 88 1.63 7.12 -5.43
N ASP A 89 1.82 7.86 -6.53
CA ASP A 89 2.86 8.90 -6.63
C ASP A 89 2.72 9.98 -5.55
N MET A 90 1.51 10.46 -5.32
CA MET A 90 1.24 11.45 -4.26
C MET A 90 1.60 10.92 -2.87
N LEU A 91 1.42 9.63 -2.62
CA LEU A 91 1.80 9.00 -1.36
C LEU A 91 3.31 8.79 -1.24
N GLU A 92 3.98 8.37 -2.31
CA GLU A 92 5.42 8.13 -2.35
C GLU A 92 6.24 9.43 -2.25
N THR A 93 5.76 10.50 -2.89
CA THR A 93 6.36 11.84 -2.82
C THR A 93 6.07 12.55 -1.49
N GLY A 94 5.21 11.98 -0.64
CA GLY A 94 4.77 12.60 0.61
C GLY A 94 3.84 13.80 0.40
N THR A 95 3.28 13.97 -0.81
CA THR A 95 2.27 15.00 -1.09
C THR A 95 1.02 14.79 -0.23
N ILE A 96 0.63 13.52 -0.01
CA ILE A 96 -0.48 13.15 0.87
C ILE A 96 -0.05 12.10 1.89
N LYS A 97 -0.73 12.09 3.04
CA LYS A 97 -0.53 11.08 4.08
C LYS A 97 -1.32 9.79 3.76
N PRO A 98 -0.89 8.62 4.26
CA PRO A 98 -1.60 7.35 4.03
C PRO A 98 -3.07 7.39 4.47
N THR A 99 -3.37 8.08 5.57
CA THR A 99 -4.74 8.25 6.07
C THR A 99 -5.62 9.09 5.16
N VAL A 100 -5.03 10.05 4.45
CA VAL A 100 -5.72 10.88 3.45
C VAL A 100 -5.97 10.06 2.19
N ALA A 101 -4.94 9.36 1.70
CA ALA A 101 -5.06 8.45 0.56
C ALA A 101 -6.15 7.39 0.78
N LEU A 102 -6.19 6.78 1.97
CA LEU A 102 -7.26 5.84 2.33
C LEU A 102 -8.65 6.47 2.24
N LYS A 103 -8.85 7.67 2.79
CA LYS A 103 -10.14 8.36 2.70
C LYS A 103 -10.55 8.64 1.26
N ILE A 104 -9.60 9.07 0.42
CA ILE A 104 -9.85 9.31 -1.00
C ILE A 104 -10.37 8.02 -1.66
N ILE A 105 -9.67 6.91 -1.47
CA ILE A 105 -10.02 5.61 -2.07
C ILE A 105 -11.37 5.08 -1.54
N THR A 106 -11.66 5.27 -0.24
CA THR A 106 -12.85 4.67 0.38
C THR A 106 -14.10 5.53 0.32
N SER A 107 -13.96 6.84 0.13
CA SER A 107 -15.05 7.79 0.35
C SER A 107 -15.31 8.72 -0.84
N MET A 108 -14.46 8.73 -1.86
CA MET A 108 -14.63 9.56 -3.04
C MET A 108 -14.91 8.70 -4.27
N THR A 109 -15.82 9.18 -5.13
CA THR A 109 -16.06 8.57 -6.45
C THR A 109 -14.87 8.79 -7.38
N GLU A 110 -14.75 8.01 -8.45
CA GLU A 110 -13.66 8.19 -9.44
C GLU A 110 -13.60 9.63 -9.98
N GLU A 111 -14.74 10.25 -10.27
CA GLU A 111 -14.80 11.64 -10.72
C GLU A 111 -14.26 12.64 -9.67
N GLU A 112 -14.56 12.42 -8.39
CA GLU A 112 -14.06 13.25 -7.31
C GLU A 112 -12.55 13.06 -7.10
N GLN A 113 -12.06 11.82 -7.25
CA GLN A 113 -10.64 11.51 -7.22
C GLN A 113 -9.90 12.22 -8.36
N GLU A 114 -10.43 12.17 -9.59
CA GLU A 114 -9.86 12.89 -10.73
C GLU A 114 -9.80 14.40 -10.50
N LYS A 115 -10.87 14.99 -9.98
CA LYS A 115 -10.91 16.43 -9.66
C LYS A 115 -9.85 16.78 -8.62
N PHE A 116 -9.71 15.97 -7.58
CA PHE A 116 -8.69 16.14 -6.55
C PHE A 116 -7.27 16.05 -7.13
N ILE A 117 -7.00 15.05 -7.99
CA ILE A 117 -5.70 14.88 -8.66
C ILE A 117 -5.38 16.11 -9.52
N LYS A 118 -6.32 16.54 -10.37
CA LYS A 118 -6.15 17.72 -11.24
C LYS A 118 -5.83 18.99 -10.43
N GLN A 119 -6.52 19.22 -9.32
CA GLN A 119 -6.24 20.36 -8.44
C GLN A 119 -4.82 20.31 -7.86
N ASN A 120 -4.37 19.13 -7.43
CA ASN A 120 -3.01 18.95 -6.91
C ASN A 120 -1.94 19.16 -7.98
N GLU A 121 -2.18 18.73 -9.22
CA GLU A 121 -1.24 19.00 -10.32
C GLU A 121 -1.08 20.49 -10.61
N VAL A 122 -2.18 21.24 -10.60
CA VAL A 122 -2.14 22.70 -10.78
C VAL A 122 -1.34 23.35 -9.66
N ALA A 123 -1.61 22.99 -8.40
CA ALA A 123 -0.88 23.50 -7.25
C ALA A 123 0.63 23.19 -7.32
N LYS A 124 1.01 21.96 -7.72
CA LYS A 124 2.42 21.57 -7.93
C LYS A 124 3.08 22.42 -9.01
N LYS A 125 2.39 22.68 -10.13
CA LYS A 125 2.90 23.52 -11.23
C LYS A 125 3.13 24.97 -10.78
N GLU A 126 2.21 25.54 -10.01
CA GLU A 126 2.33 26.90 -9.47
C GLU A 126 3.47 27.02 -8.47
N ALA A 127 3.59 26.08 -7.53
CA ALA A 127 4.70 26.06 -6.57
C ALA A 127 6.07 26.02 -7.27
N ASN A 128 6.20 25.19 -8.32
CA ASN A 128 7.43 25.10 -9.10
C ASN A 128 7.77 26.40 -9.85
N ARG A 129 6.76 27.10 -10.39
CA ARG A 129 6.95 28.42 -11.01
C ARG A 129 7.48 29.43 -9.98
N THR A 130 6.86 29.49 -8.81
CA THR A 130 7.29 30.37 -7.71
C THR A 130 8.71 30.08 -7.26
N ASN A 131 9.05 28.81 -7.03
CA ASN A 131 10.41 28.39 -6.63
C ASN A 131 11.47 28.80 -7.68
N ARG A 132 11.15 28.66 -8.97
CA ARG A 132 12.05 29.09 -10.05
C ARG A 132 12.25 30.60 -10.06
N SER A 133 11.18 31.38 -9.86
CA SER A 133 11.25 32.84 -9.76
C SER A 133 12.08 33.29 -8.56
N VAL A 134 11.87 32.69 -7.39
CA VAL A 134 12.65 32.97 -6.17
C VAL A 134 14.13 32.68 -6.39
N ARG A 135 14.46 31.51 -6.96
CA ARG A 135 15.85 31.14 -7.28
C ARG A 135 16.50 32.12 -8.25
N LYS A 136 15.79 32.57 -9.28
CA LYS A 136 16.29 33.57 -10.23
C LYS A 136 16.59 34.90 -9.54
N ASN A 137 15.67 35.38 -8.71
CA ASN A 137 15.85 36.63 -7.96
C ASN A 137 17.04 36.54 -7.00
N LEU A 138 17.21 35.41 -6.32
CA LEU A 138 18.31 35.18 -5.40
C LEU A 138 19.67 35.22 -6.12
N LEU A 139 19.79 34.57 -7.29
CA LEU A 139 21.00 34.63 -8.11
C LEU A 139 21.33 36.07 -8.55
N MET A 140 20.31 36.83 -8.96
CA MET A 140 20.52 38.24 -9.32
C MET A 140 20.98 39.11 -8.15
N ILE A 141 20.74 38.73 -6.89
CA ILE A 141 21.23 39.47 -5.73
C ILE A 141 22.70 39.15 -5.44
N TYR A 142 23.16 37.92 -5.71
CA TYR A 142 24.53 37.48 -5.41
C TYR A 142 25.54 37.71 -6.55
N GLU A 143 25.09 38.15 -7.72
CA GLU A 143 25.96 38.48 -8.86
C GLU A 143 26.32 39.98 -8.97
N TYR A 144 26.01 40.78 -7.94
CA TYR A 144 26.48 42.18 -7.75
C TYR A 144 27.30 42.30 -6.45
#